data_AF-A0A329U8N0-F1
#
_entry.id   AF-A0A329U8N0-F1
#
_cell.length_a   1.000
_cell.length_b   1.000
_cell.length_c   1.000
_cell.angle_alpha   90.00
_cell.angle_beta   90.00
_cell.angle_gamma   90.00
#
_symmetry.space_group_name_H-M   'P 1'
#
loop_
_entity.id
_entity.type
_entity.pdbx_description
1 polymer ?
#
loop_
_entity_poly.entity_id
_entity_poly.type
_entity_poly.pdbx_seq_one_letter_code
_entity_poly.pdbx_strand_id
1 'polypeptide(L)'
;MNAVVSVCLLACALGIIVYLLSRRETNRRSQYGPAGLSEFRTGLALDECFDRLDTRSDTDLFAYECRRENDGSFLLHLTLHQPSQQPLDTLYTLRLDPGRQTVVTLIFIREAFGYKEPLFPPAMLDEFMLQKLDAHRTK
;
A
#
# COMPACT_ATOMS: atom_id res chain seq x y z
N MET A 1 7.16 -44.25 -31.43
CA MET A 1 6.70 -42.88 -31.77
C MET A 1 5.70 -42.32 -30.76
N ASN A 2 4.78 -43.11 -30.18
CA ASN A 2 3.75 -42.57 -29.27
C ASN A 2 4.27 -42.11 -27.90
N ALA A 3 5.29 -42.77 -27.34
CA ALA A 3 5.83 -42.38 -26.03
C ALA A 3 6.51 -41.00 -26.04
N VAL A 4 7.31 -40.71 -27.09
CA VAL A 4 7.99 -39.42 -27.25
C VAL A 4 6.97 -38.30 -27.44
N VAL A 5 5.97 -38.52 -28.30
CA VAL A 5 4.87 -37.55 -28.51
C VAL A 5 4.09 -37.32 -27.23
N SER A 6 3.77 -38.38 -26.48
CA SER A 6 3.06 -38.28 -25.19
C SER A 6 3.86 -37.49 -24.16
N VAL A 7 5.18 -37.71 -24.07
CA VAL A 7 6.05 -37.00 -23.13
C VAL A 7 6.18 -35.53 -23.50
N CYS A 8 6.32 -35.21 -24.80
CA CYS A 8 6.34 -33.82 -25.27
C CYS A 8 5.03 -33.08 -24.96
N LEU A 9 3.88 -33.72 -25.19
CA LEU A 9 2.58 -33.13 -24.86
C LEU A 9 2.42 -32.87 -23.36
N LEU A 10 2.88 -33.79 -22.52
CA LEU A 10 2.80 -33.66 -21.06
C LEU A 10 3.70 -32.52 -20.55
N ALA A 11 4.91 -32.38 -21.12
CA ALA A 11 5.80 -31.26 -20.82
C ALA A 11 5.19 -29.91 -21.27
N CYS A 12 4.59 -29.85 -22.46
CA CYS A 12 3.88 -28.64 -22.91
C CYS A 12 2.70 -28.30 -22.01
N ALA A 13 1.89 -29.29 -21.61
CA ALA A 13 0.76 -29.08 -20.70
C ALA A 13 1.21 -28.55 -19.33
N LEU A 14 2.27 -29.11 -18.75
CA LEU A 14 2.86 -28.60 -17.51
C LEU A 14 3.39 -27.18 -17.67
N GLY A 15 4.09 -26.88 -18.77
CA GLY A 15 4.57 -25.52 -19.07
C GLY A 15 3.43 -24.50 -19.17
N ILE A 16 2.32 -24.88 -19.82
CA ILE A 16 1.11 -24.04 -19.90
C ILE A 16 0.49 -23.83 -18.51
N ILE A 17 0.39 -24.87 -17.69
CA ILE A 17 -0.14 -24.76 -16.33
C ILE A 17 0.71 -23.81 -15.49
N VAL A 18 2.04 -23.96 -15.50
CA VAL A 18 2.96 -23.07 -14.76
C VAL A 18 2.83 -21.64 -15.27
N TYR A 19 2.78 -21.44 -16.59
CA TYR A 19 2.61 -20.12 -17.18
C TYR A 19 1.28 -19.47 -16.78
N LEU A 20 0.18 -20.22 -16.81
CA LEU A 20 -1.14 -19.72 -16.42
C LEU A 20 -1.22 -19.42 -14.91
N LEU A 21 -0.61 -20.24 -14.06
CA LEU A 21 -0.53 -19.99 -12.62
C LEU A 21 0.31 -18.74 -12.32
N SER A 22 1.47 -18.60 -12.96
CA SER A 22 2.32 -17.42 -12.82
C SER A 22 1.58 -16.16 -13.29
N ARG A 23 0.93 -16.19 -14.46
CA ARG A 23 0.15 -15.07 -14.98
C ARG A 23 -1.04 -14.71 -14.08
N ARG A 24 -1.74 -15.71 -13.53
CA ARG A 24 -2.85 -15.49 -12.58
C ARG A 24 -2.33 -14.88 -11.28
N GLU A 25 -1.16 -15.30 -10.82
CA GLU A 25 -0.52 -14.73 -9.65
C GLU A 25 -0.11 -13.27 -9.89
N THR A 26 0.50 -12.95 -11.05
CA THR A 26 0.83 -11.58 -11.44
C THR A 26 -0.42 -10.70 -11.51
N ASN A 27 -1.50 -11.14 -12.14
CA ASN A 27 -2.75 -10.37 -12.20
C ASN A 27 -3.39 -10.17 -10.81
N ARG A 28 -3.30 -11.18 -9.94
CA ARG A 28 -3.77 -11.08 -8.55
C ARG A 28 -2.89 -10.13 -7.71
N ARG A 29 -1.62 -9.95 -8.08
CA ARG A 29 -0.69 -9.00 -7.44
C ARG A 29 -0.91 -7.56 -7.95
N SER A 30 -1.25 -7.38 -9.23
CA SER A 30 -1.40 -6.05 -9.83
C SER A 30 -2.78 -5.40 -9.64
N GLN A 31 -3.81 -6.18 -9.31
CA GLN A 31 -5.15 -5.65 -9.10
C GLN A 31 -5.28 -5.17 -7.64
N TYR A 32 -4.95 -3.90 -7.42
CA TYR A 32 -5.32 -3.21 -6.18
C TYR A 32 -6.85 -3.33 -6.03
N GLY A 33 -7.32 -3.89 -4.92
CA GLY A 33 -8.74 -3.83 -4.59
C GLY A 33 -9.20 -2.38 -4.49
N PRO A 34 -10.50 -2.08 -4.54
CA PRO A 34 -11.01 -0.71 -4.43
C PRO A 34 -10.54 0.01 -3.14
N ALA A 35 -10.21 -0.74 -2.08
CA ALA A 35 -9.66 -0.22 -0.83
C ALA A 35 -8.13 0.01 -0.84
N GLY A 36 -7.43 -0.36 -1.92
CA GLY A 36 -5.96 -0.33 -1.99
C GLY A 36 -5.38 1.03 -2.39
N LEU A 37 -6.21 2.00 -2.77
CA LEU A 37 -5.79 3.36 -3.11
C LEU A 37 -6.64 4.36 -2.34
N SER A 38 -6.00 5.27 -1.63
CA SER A 38 -6.65 6.38 -0.94
C SER A 38 -6.03 7.70 -1.39
N GLU A 39 -6.87 8.62 -1.86
CA GLU A 39 -6.45 9.95 -2.32
C GLU A 39 -6.98 11.02 -1.37
N PHE A 40 -6.09 11.90 -0.90
CA PHE A 40 -6.40 13.03 -0.04
C PHE A 40 -5.87 14.32 -0.64
N ARG A 41 -6.47 15.45 -0.25
CA ARG A 41 -6.01 16.78 -0.62
C ARG A 41 -5.81 17.64 0.61
N THR A 42 -4.71 18.37 0.63
CA THR A 42 -4.38 19.32 1.67
C THR A 42 -4.01 20.68 1.08
N GLY A 43 -4.31 21.74 1.84
CA GLY A 43 -3.84 23.09 1.54
C GLY A 43 -2.37 23.32 1.86
N LEU A 44 -1.71 22.38 2.55
CA LEU A 44 -0.31 22.48 2.91
C LEU A 44 0.60 22.38 1.68
N ALA A 45 1.73 23.08 1.74
CA ALA A 45 2.80 22.94 0.77
C ALA A 45 3.51 21.57 0.93
N LEU A 46 4.18 21.12 -0.14
CA LEU A 46 4.82 19.80 -0.18
C LEU A 46 5.90 19.63 0.90
N ASP A 47 6.73 20.65 1.09
CA ASP A 47 7.76 20.71 2.12
C ASP A 47 7.14 20.67 3.52
N GLU A 48 6.08 21.45 3.77
CA GLU A 48 5.36 21.42 5.04
C GLU A 48 4.74 20.03 5.33
N CYS A 49 4.25 19.32 4.31
CA CYS A 49 3.79 17.94 4.49
C CYS A 49 4.91 17.01 5.00
N PHE A 50 6.12 17.15 4.47
CA PHE A 50 7.26 16.36 4.92
C PHE A 50 7.70 16.75 6.34
N ASP A 51 7.76 18.04 6.66
CA ASP A 51 8.12 18.52 8.00
C ASP A 51 7.14 17.99 9.07
N ARG A 52 5.84 17.94 8.73
CA ARG A 52 4.83 17.37 9.63
C ARG A 52 4.94 15.85 9.76
N LEU A 53 5.25 15.14 8.68
CA LEU A 53 5.50 13.69 8.73
C LEU A 53 6.79 13.33 9.48
N ASP A 54 7.76 14.23 9.55
CA ASP A 54 8.98 14.02 10.35
C ASP A 54 8.73 14.30 11.84
N THR A 55 7.83 15.24 12.14
CA THR A 55 7.47 15.62 13.51
C THR A 55 6.43 14.68 14.11
N ARG A 56 6.86 13.67 14.87
CA ARG A 56 5.96 12.72 15.57
C ARG A 56 5.37 13.32 16.85
N SER A 57 4.10 13.01 17.12
CA SER A 57 3.39 13.40 18.34
C SER A 57 2.86 12.16 19.08
N ASP A 58 2.86 12.18 20.41
CA ASP A 58 2.24 11.14 21.24
C ASP A 58 0.71 11.12 21.11
N THR A 59 0.13 12.17 20.54
CA THR A 59 -1.30 12.27 20.22
C THR A 59 -1.66 11.77 18.83
N ASP A 60 -0.68 11.37 18.01
CA ASP A 60 -0.95 10.82 16.69
C ASP A 60 -1.69 9.48 16.84
N LEU A 61 -2.74 9.28 16.03
CA LEU A 61 -3.57 8.08 16.05
C LEU A 61 -2.78 6.78 15.82
N PHE A 62 -1.75 6.85 14.98
CA PHE A 62 -0.83 5.75 14.69
C PHE A 62 0.57 6.12 15.15
N ALA A 63 1.32 5.12 15.64
CA ALA A 63 2.76 5.19 15.52
C ALA A 63 3.10 4.97 14.04
N TYR A 64 4.03 5.75 13.49
CA TYR A 64 4.34 5.62 12.07
C TYR A 64 5.80 5.91 11.76
N GLU A 65 6.20 5.39 10.61
CA GLU A 65 7.51 5.65 10.02
C GLU A 65 7.34 5.99 8.55
N CYS A 66 7.85 7.16 8.16
CA CYS A 66 7.95 7.58 6.78
C CYS A 66 9.42 7.44 6.35
N ARG A 67 9.69 6.59 5.35
CA ARG A 67 11.03 6.42 4.78
C ARG A 67 11.03 6.72 3.31
N ARG A 68 12.11 7.32 2.83
CA ARG A 68 12.36 7.46 1.39
C ARG A 68 12.98 6.18 0.86
N GLU A 69 12.40 5.64 -0.21
CA GLU A 69 12.91 4.47 -0.92
C GLU A 69 13.90 4.88 -2.03
N ASN A 70 14.69 3.91 -2.50
CA ASN A 70 15.74 4.14 -3.51
C ASN A 70 15.21 4.63 -4.86
N ASP A 71 13.96 4.32 -5.19
CA ASP A 71 13.28 4.77 -6.41
C ASP A 71 12.70 6.18 -6.28
N GLY A 72 12.88 6.83 -5.13
CA GLY A 72 12.35 8.16 -4.83
C GLY A 72 10.90 8.16 -4.34
N SER A 73 10.25 6.99 -4.22
CA SER A 73 8.97 6.87 -3.53
C SER A 73 9.16 6.94 -2.02
N PHE A 74 8.06 7.05 -1.29
CA PHE A 74 8.08 6.99 0.17
C PHE A 74 7.30 5.78 0.65
N LEU A 75 7.80 5.13 1.68
CA LEU A 75 7.14 4.08 2.43
C LEU A 75 6.54 4.71 3.67
N LEU A 76 5.24 4.51 3.90
CA LEU A 76 4.56 4.89 5.12
C LEU A 76 4.11 3.62 5.84
N HIS A 77 4.78 3.32 6.95
CA HIS A 77 4.41 2.24 7.85
C HIS A 77 3.54 2.79 8.98
N LEU A 78 2.32 2.29 9.12
CA LEU A 78 1.39 2.67 10.18
C LEU A 78 1.22 1.50 11.15
N THR A 79 1.42 1.76 12.43
CA THR A 79 1.30 0.80 13.53
C THR A 79 0.26 1.30 14.53
N LEU A 80 -0.77 0.49 14.76
CA LEU A 80 -1.78 0.73 15.78
C LEU A 80 -1.47 -0.14 17.01
N HIS A 81 -1.11 0.50 18.11
CA HIS A 81 -0.89 -0.17 19.39
C HIS A 81 -2.22 -0.46 20.07
N GLN A 82 -2.45 -1.73 20.41
CA GLN A 82 -3.63 -2.15 21.15
C GLN A 82 -3.26 -2.53 22.58
N PRO A 83 -4.04 -2.12 23.60
CA PRO A 83 -3.68 -2.31 25.01
C PRO A 83 -3.45 -3.77 25.45
N SER A 84 -4.07 -4.74 24.77
CA SER A 84 -4.04 -6.15 25.15
C SER A 84 -3.79 -7.12 23.99
N GLN A 85 -3.40 -6.61 22.82
CA GLN A 85 -3.21 -7.41 21.60
C GLN A 85 -1.92 -7.07 20.89
N GLN A 86 -1.53 -7.94 19.95
CA GLN A 86 -0.41 -7.69 19.07
C GLN A 86 -0.66 -6.40 18.26
N PRO A 87 0.35 -5.53 18.08
CA PRO A 87 0.22 -4.35 17.25
C PRO A 87 -0.26 -4.73 15.85
N LEU A 88 -1.15 -3.91 15.31
CA LEU A 88 -1.59 -4.06 13.93
C LEU A 88 -0.76 -3.14 13.05
N ASP A 89 -0.23 -3.69 11.96
CA ASP A 89 0.64 -2.97 11.04
C ASP A 89 0.04 -2.94 9.63
N THR A 90 0.09 -1.79 8.98
CA THR A 90 -0.26 -1.63 7.57
C THR A 90 0.79 -0.78 6.87
N LEU A 91 1.22 -1.25 5.69
CA LEU A 91 2.24 -0.60 4.87
C LEU A 91 1.63 0.02 3.62
N TYR A 92 2.00 1.26 3.34
CA TYR A 92 1.59 2.00 2.16
C TYR A 92 2.80 2.56 1.42
N THR A 93 2.72 2.62 0.09
CA THR A 93 3.51 3.57 -0.68
C THR A 93 2.82 4.93 -0.58
N LEU A 94 3.55 5.94 -0.10
CA LEU A 94 3.15 7.32 -0.01
C LEU A 94 3.69 8.09 -1.21
N ARG A 95 2.79 8.81 -1.88
CA ARG A 95 3.13 9.77 -2.92
C ARG A 95 2.52 11.13 -2.58
N LEU A 96 3.35 12.17 -2.66
CA LEU A 96 2.94 13.56 -2.48
C LEU A 96 3.21 14.30 -3.79
N ASP A 97 2.14 14.71 -4.46
CA ASP A 97 2.24 15.47 -5.71
C ASP A 97 1.98 16.96 -5.44
N PRO A 98 2.91 17.85 -5.82
CA PRO A 98 2.70 19.29 -5.68
C PRO A 98 1.67 19.77 -6.71
N GLY A 99 0.94 20.83 -6.36
CA GLY A 99 -0.07 21.45 -7.23
C GLY A 99 -0.66 22.71 -6.60
N ARG A 100 -1.88 23.10 -7.00
CA ARG A 100 -2.63 24.14 -6.28
C ARG A 100 -2.97 23.74 -4.84
N GLN A 101 -3.10 22.44 -4.63
CA GLN A 101 -3.21 21.74 -3.35
C GLN A 101 -2.33 20.51 -3.47
N THR A 102 -1.64 20.15 -2.39
CA THR A 102 -0.83 18.93 -2.38
C THR A 102 -1.77 17.72 -2.36
N VAL A 103 -1.55 16.79 -3.28
CA VAL A 103 -2.31 15.54 -3.36
C VAL A 103 -1.52 14.47 -2.64
N VAL A 104 -2.12 13.85 -1.63
CA VAL A 104 -1.54 12.74 -0.89
C VAL A 104 -2.19 11.45 -1.34
N THR A 105 -1.39 10.55 -1.92
CA THR A 105 -1.85 9.27 -2.40
C THR A 105 -1.20 8.16 -1.58
N LEU A 106 -2.02 7.30 -0.99
CA LEU A 106 -1.60 6.11 -0.26
C LEU A 106 -1.99 4.86 -1.06
N ILE A 107 -1.01 4.03 -1.35
CA ILE A 107 -1.18 2.79 -2.12
C ILE A 107 -0.83 1.62 -1.20
N PHE A 108 -1.81 0.79 -0.86
CA PHE A 108 -1.61 -0.32 0.07
C PHE A 108 -0.65 -1.37 -0.49
N ILE A 109 0.36 -1.72 0.31
CA ILE A 109 1.34 -2.76 -0.03
C ILE A 109 0.87 -4.09 0.54
N ARG A 110 0.13 -4.81 -0.30
CA ARG A 110 -0.44 -6.12 0.01
C ARG A 110 0.61 -7.14 0.49
N GLU A 111 1.80 -7.11 -0.10
CA GLU A 111 2.81 -8.15 0.07
C GLU A 111 3.51 -8.11 1.43
N ALA A 112 3.41 -7.00 2.17
CA ALA A 112 4.16 -6.85 3.41
C ALA A 112 3.66 -7.73 4.57
N PHE A 113 2.36 -8.07 4.58
CA PHE A 113 1.73 -8.78 5.70
C PHE A 113 0.78 -9.91 5.27
N GLY A 114 0.68 -10.20 3.97
CA GLY A 114 -0.18 -11.28 3.44
C GLY A 114 -1.68 -10.97 3.41
N TYR A 115 -2.12 -9.81 3.91
CA TYR A 115 -3.50 -9.36 3.83
C TYR A 115 -3.89 -8.95 2.41
N LYS A 116 -5.17 -9.10 2.05
CA LYS A 116 -5.68 -8.67 0.73
C LYS A 116 -6.08 -7.19 0.69
N GLU A 117 -6.40 -6.64 1.85
CA GLU A 117 -6.92 -5.30 2.06
C GLU A 117 -6.21 -4.70 3.29
N PRO A 118 -6.16 -3.36 3.41
CA PRO A 118 -5.60 -2.71 4.59
C PRO A 118 -6.37 -3.13 5.85
N LEU A 119 -5.65 -3.31 6.95
CA LEU A 119 -6.26 -3.72 8.23
C LEU A 119 -7.08 -2.59 8.87
N PHE A 120 -6.67 -1.34 8.63
CA PHE A 120 -7.31 -0.19 9.23
C PHE A 120 -8.56 0.24 8.44
N PRO A 121 -9.68 0.54 9.12
CA PRO A 121 -10.85 1.12 8.47
C PRO A 121 -10.51 2.46 7.80
N PRO A 122 -11.14 2.80 6.65
CA PRO A 122 -10.90 4.07 5.97
C PRO A 122 -11.07 5.29 6.87
N ALA A 123 -12.06 5.30 7.76
CA ALA A 123 -12.31 6.40 8.69
C ALA A 123 -11.12 6.68 9.63
N MET A 124 -10.40 5.63 10.05
CA MET A 124 -9.22 5.78 10.91
C MET A 124 -8.06 6.40 10.12
N LEU A 125 -7.91 6.01 8.86
CA LEU A 125 -6.94 6.64 7.96
C LEU A 125 -7.31 8.11 7.72
N ASP A 126 -8.60 8.41 7.54
CA ASP A 126 -9.08 9.78 7.31
C ASP A 126 -8.81 10.69 8.51
N GLU A 127 -9.04 10.18 9.73
CA GLU A 127 -8.74 10.90 10.98
C GLU A 127 -7.24 11.19 11.10
N PHE A 128 -6.38 10.19 10.85
CA PHE A 128 -4.94 10.40 10.85
C PHE A 128 -4.50 11.43 9.80
N MET A 129 -5.01 11.34 8.58
CA MET A 129 -4.64 12.25 7.49
C MET A 129 -5.13 13.68 7.73
N LEU A 130 -6.31 13.84 8.32
CA LEU A 130 -6.83 15.13 8.75
C LEU A 130 -5.97 15.71 9.88
N GLN A 131 -5.69 14.93 10.92
CA GLN A 131 -4.89 15.37 12.06
C GLN A 131 -3.46 15.74 11.64
N LYS A 132 -2.82 14.90 10.83
CA LYS A 132 -1.40 15.03 10.49
C LYS A 132 -1.16 16.09 9.43
N LEU A 133 -2.00 16.12 8.40
CA LEU A 133 -1.75 16.89 7.18
C LEU A 133 -2.88 17.86 6.83
N ASP A 134 -3.92 18.02 7.66
CA ASP A 134 -5.13 18.76 7.30
C ASP A 134 -5.74 18.28 5.96
N ALA A 135 -5.58 16.97 5.70
CA ALA A 135 -5.89 16.37 4.42
C ALA A 135 -7.27 15.71 4.41
N HIS A 136 -8.06 15.99 3.37
CA HIS A 136 -9.41 15.48 3.23
C HIS A 136 -9.47 14.44 2.10
N ARG A 137 -10.15 13.32 2.34
CA ARG A 137 -10.32 12.27 1.34
C ARG A 137 -11.10 12.79 0.15
N THR A 138 -10.65 12.45 -1.05
CA THR A 138 -11.33 12.79 -2.30
C THR A 138 -11.84 11.57 -3.06
N LYS A 139 -11.29 10.38 -2.80
CA LYS A 139 -11.70 9.11 -3.40
C LYS A 139 -11.54 7.95 -2.42
#